data_AF-A0A8T2MM43-F1
#
_entry.id   AF-A0A8T2MM43-F1
#
_cell.length_a   1.000
_cell.length_b   1.000
_cell.length_c   1.000
_cell.angle_alpha   90.00
_cell.angle_beta   90.00
_cell.angle_gamma   90.00
#
_symmetry.space_group_name_H-M   'P 1'
#
loop_
_entity.id
_entity.type
_entity.pdbx_description
1 polymer ?
#
loop_
_entity_poly.entity_id
_entity_poly.type
_entity_poly.pdbx_seq_one_letter_code
_entity_poly.pdbx_strand_id
1 'polypeptide(L)'
;MRISLPCPPHSGNSTATTLNSRLHTAMAEEKPELEFYDNNSGDVDKEFEEWKQKFEKSYESPEEEAKRKKLWLQTRVMVTEHNRKYQRGMVTYTMGVNQFADLRKSYESPEEEAKRKKLWLQTRVKVTEHNRKYQRGMFTYTMGVNQFADQAEGEYPHSCLH
;
A
#
# COMPACT_ATOMS: atom_id res chain seq x y z
N MET A 1 33.68 20.70 30.08
CA MET A 1 32.89 20.08 31.15
C MET A 1 31.97 19.05 30.51
N ARG A 2 32.25 17.76 30.66
CA ARG A 2 31.45 16.66 30.09
C ARG A 2 30.46 16.21 31.16
N ILE A 3 29.18 16.37 30.90
CA ILE A 3 28.11 16.00 31.84
C ILE A 3 27.72 14.55 31.52
N SER A 4 28.17 13.62 32.35
CA SER A 4 27.72 12.21 32.33
C SER A 4 26.31 12.14 32.92
N LEU A 5 25.34 11.62 32.15
CA LEU A 5 24.02 11.28 32.66
C LEU A 5 24.02 9.80 33.10
N PRO A 6 23.48 9.46 34.29
CA PRO A 6 23.41 8.07 34.76
C PRO A 6 22.24 7.31 34.13
N CYS A 7 22.45 6.05 33.77
CA CYS A 7 21.41 5.11 33.34
C CYS A 7 20.45 4.74 34.49
N PRO A 8 19.17 4.44 34.20
CA PRO A 8 18.21 3.99 35.21
C PRO A 8 18.41 2.51 35.59
N PRO A 9 17.96 2.09 36.79
CA PRO A 9 18.22 0.75 37.31
C PRO A 9 17.34 -0.31 36.64
N HIS A 10 17.96 -1.44 36.31
CA HIS A 10 17.26 -2.69 36.01
C HIS A 10 16.91 -3.39 37.33
N SER A 11 15.62 -3.57 37.57
CA SER A 11 15.09 -4.46 38.61
C SER A 11 13.93 -5.24 38.00
N GLY A 12 14.04 -6.58 38.02
CA GLY A 12 12.93 -7.50 37.74
C GLY A 12 11.92 -7.48 38.90
N ASN A 13 10.95 -8.38 39.05
CA ASN A 13 10.61 -9.66 38.45
C ASN A 13 9.07 -9.76 38.46
N SER A 14 8.46 -10.67 37.70
CA SER A 14 7.50 -11.64 38.27
C SER A 14 6.91 -12.55 37.20
N THR A 15 6.96 -13.82 37.54
CA THR A 15 6.31 -14.97 36.93
C THR A 15 4.80 -14.84 36.90
N ALA A 16 4.18 -15.19 35.77
CA ALA A 16 2.81 -15.72 35.73
C ALA A 16 2.64 -16.64 34.51
N THR A 17 2.66 -17.93 34.79
CA THR A 17 2.10 -19.02 33.98
C THR A 17 0.67 -18.70 33.56
N THR A 18 0.30 -18.91 32.28
CA THR A 18 -0.98 -19.54 31.90
C THR A 18 -0.87 -20.03 30.44
N LEU A 19 -1.31 -21.28 30.28
CA LEU A 19 -1.37 -22.09 29.08
C LEU A 19 -1.76 -21.33 27.81
N ASN A 20 -1.21 -21.79 26.68
CA ASN A 20 -2.05 -22.21 25.56
C ASN A 20 -1.36 -23.34 24.79
N SER A 21 -1.76 -24.56 25.10
CA SER A 21 -1.60 -25.73 24.25
C SER A 21 -2.42 -25.54 22.96
N ARG A 22 -1.80 -25.60 21.79
CA ARG A 22 -2.54 -25.89 20.56
C ARG A 22 -1.69 -26.72 19.61
N LEU A 23 -1.83 -28.03 19.72
CA LEU A 23 -1.69 -28.95 18.61
C LEU A 23 -2.66 -28.50 17.51
N HIS A 24 -2.17 -28.36 16.28
CA HIS A 24 -2.57 -29.21 15.15
C HIS A 24 -1.88 -28.74 13.85
N THR A 25 -0.90 -29.54 13.44
CA THR A 25 -0.75 -30.22 12.14
C THR A 25 -1.15 -29.52 10.83
N ALA A 26 -0.22 -29.61 9.88
CA ALA A 26 -0.25 -29.17 8.48
C ALA A 26 -1.31 -29.83 7.58
N MET A 27 -1.93 -29.04 6.70
CA MET A 27 -2.45 -29.37 5.35
C MET A 27 -2.46 -28.04 4.55
N ALA A 28 -1.59 -27.87 3.54
CA ALA A 28 -1.86 -28.15 2.12
C ALA A 28 -2.96 -27.25 1.51
N GLU A 29 -2.51 -26.35 0.62
CA GLU A 29 -3.24 -25.71 -0.49
C GLU A 29 -4.48 -24.85 -0.17
N GLU A 30 -4.29 -23.53 -0.12
CA GLU A 30 -5.33 -22.59 -0.55
C GLU A 30 -4.75 -21.58 -1.54
N LYS A 31 -5.19 -21.70 -2.80
CA LYS A 31 -5.10 -20.65 -3.81
C LYS A 31 -5.70 -19.37 -3.22
N PRO A 32 -5.04 -18.20 -3.23
CA PRO A 32 -5.69 -16.96 -2.88
C PRO A 32 -6.45 -16.45 -4.11
N GLU A 33 -7.50 -17.16 -4.49
CA GLU A 33 -8.53 -16.63 -5.38
C GLU A 33 -9.51 -15.84 -4.50
N LEU A 34 -9.73 -14.60 -4.92
CA LEU A 34 -10.57 -13.60 -4.27
C LEU A 34 -12.00 -14.10 -4.05
N GLU A 35 -12.28 -14.70 -2.90
CA GLU A 35 -13.65 -14.89 -2.41
C GLU A 35 -13.76 -14.41 -0.95
N PHE A 36 -13.52 -13.11 -0.73
CA PHE A 36 -14.14 -12.41 0.38
C PHE A 36 -15.35 -11.66 -0.19
N TYR A 37 -16.42 -12.38 -0.49
CA TYR A 37 -17.71 -11.74 -0.74
C TYR A 37 -18.26 -11.32 0.63
N ASP A 38 -18.15 -10.03 0.89
CA ASP A 38 -18.78 -9.36 2.03
C ASP A 38 -20.30 -9.64 1.98
N ASN A 39 -20.86 -10.25 3.02
CA ASN A 39 -22.27 -10.64 3.15
C ASN A 39 -23.23 -9.45 3.27
N ASN A 40 -22.81 -8.26 2.82
CA ASN A 40 -23.56 -7.02 2.86
C ASN A 40 -23.70 -6.41 1.44
N SER A 41 -23.95 -7.25 0.43
CA SER A 41 -23.99 -6.81 -0.97
C SER A 41 -25.01 -5.69 -1.23
N GLY A 42 -26.14 -5.69 -0.52
CA GLY A 42 -27.18 -4.66 -0.68
C GLY A 42 -26.73 -3.25 -0.22
N ASP A 43 -25.89 -3.16 0.80
CA ASP A 43 -25.38 -1.88 1.32
C ASP A 43 -24.32 -1.29 0.39
N VAL A 44 -23.44 -2.16 -0.11
CA VAL A 44 -22.41 -1.80 -1.09
C VAL A 44 -23.02 -1.30 -2.39
N ASP A 45 -24.08 -1.95 -2.85
CA ASP A 45 -24.80 -1.57 -4.07
C ASP A 45 -25.43 -0.19 -3.92
N LYS A 46 -26.07 0.07 -2.77
CA LYS A 46 -26.64 1.39 -2.46
C LYS A 46 -25.56 2.48 -2.40
N GLU A 47 -24.44 2.23 -1.73
CA GLU A 47 -23.34 3.20 -1.65
C GLU A 47 -22.72 3.46 -3.04
N PHE A 48 -22.66 2.45 -3.91
CA PHE A 48 -22.21 2.64 -5.29
C PHE A 48 -23.18 3.52 -6.10
N GLU A 49 -24.49 3.31 -5.97
CA GLU A 49 -25.50 4.17 -6.60
C GLU A 49 -25.44 5.62 -6.10
N GLU A 50 -25.31 5.82 -4.79
CA GLU A 50 -25.15 7.15 -4.19
C GLU A 50 -23.87 7.83 -4.67
N TRP A 51 -22.77 7.08 -4.78
CA TRP A 51 -21.51 7.58 -5.31
C TRP A 51 -21.64 7.95 -6.80
N LYS A 52 -22.30 7.12 -7.62
CA LYS A 52 -22.55 7.42 -9.03
C LYS A 52 -23.36 8.70 -9.17
N GLN A 53 -24.42 8.85 -8.39
CA GLN A 53 -25.25 10.05 -8.40
C GLN A 53 -24.46 11.29 -7.97
N LYS A 54 -23.66 11.19 -6.91
CA LYS A 54 -22.83 12.29 -6.40
C LYS A 54 -21.80 12.80 -7.40
N PHE A 55 -21.27 11.93 -8.25
CA PHE A 55 -20.24 12.26 -9.23
C PHE A 55 -20.74 12.19 -10.68
N GLU A 56 -22.06 12.17 -10.87
CA GLU A 56 -22.75 12.17 -12.18
C GLU A 56 -22.19 11.11 -13.15
N LYS A 57 -21.98 9.89 -12.64
CA LYS A 57 -21.41 8.78 -13.40
C LYS A 57 -22.50 8.03 -14.16
N SER A 58 -22.31 7.91 -15.47
CA SER A 58 -23.10 7.06 -16.35
C SER A 58 -22.17 6.13 -17.14
N TYR A 59 -22.54 4.85 -17.26
CA TYR A 59 -21.80 3.85 -18.02
C TYR A 59 -22.64 3.36 -19.20
N GLU A 60 -21.99 3.07 -20.33
CA GLU A 60 -22.68 2.75 -21.59
C GLU A 60 -23.22 1.32 -21.61
N SER A 61 -22.61 0.41 -20.84
CA SER A 61 -22.99 -1.00 -20.80
C SER A 61 -23.01 -1.56 -19.37
N PRO A 62 -23.84 -2.58 -19.10
CA PRO A 62 -23.83 -3.30 -17.83
C PRO A 62 -22.49 -3.98 -17.53
N GLU A 63 -21.77 -4.42 -18.57
CA GLU A 63 -20.44 -5.02 -18.43
C GLU A 63 -19.40 -3.99 -17.99
N GLU A 64 -19.42 -2.79 -18.58
CA GLU A 64 -18.58 -1.69 -18.10
C GLU A 64 -18.92 -1.33 -16.66
N GLU A 65 -20.20 -1.20 -16.33
CA GLU A 65 -20.64 -0.88 -14.98
C GLU A 65 -20.12 -1.91 -13.96
N ALA A 66 -20.22 -3.21 -14.26
CA ALA A 66 -19.67 -4.26 -13.39
C ALA A 66 -18.15 -4.13 -13.21
N LYS A 67 -17.41 -3.80 -14.27
CA LYS A 67 -15.96 -3.56 -14.21
C LYS A 67 -15.63 -2.34 -13.36
N ARG A 68 -16.36 -1.24 -13.53
CA ARG A 68 -16.17 0.02 -12.79
C ARG A 68 -16.51 -0.15 -11.32
N LYS A 69 -17.60 -0.87 -11.02
CA LYS A 69 -17.99 -1.25 -9.66
C LYS A 69 -16.92 -2.08 -8.96
N LYS A 70 -16.28 -3.02 -9.67
CA LYS A 70 -15.14 -3.79 -9.13
C LYS A 70 -13.95 -2.89 -8.78
N LEU A 71 -13.63 -1.89 -9.61
CA LEU A 71 -12.57 -0.93 -9.32
C LEU A 71 -12.92 -0.03 -8.13
N TRP A 72 -14.15 0.48 -8.10
CA TRP A 72 -14.67 1.29 -7.01
C TRP A 72 -14.63 0.54 -5.67
N LEU A 73 -15.02 -0.74 -5.67
CA LEU A 73 -14.91 -1.64 -4.52
C LEU A 73 -13.48 -1.77 -4.00
N GLN A 74 -12.51 -1.98 -4.89
CA GLN A 74 -11.09 -2.03 -4.53
C GLN A 74 -10.63 -0.72 -3.89
N THR A 75 -11.04 0.43 -4.45
CA THR A 75 -10.74 1.74 -3.88
C THR A 75 -11.37 1.93 -2.51
N ARG A 76 -12.63 1.52 -2.32
CA ARG A 76 -13.31 1.57 -1.02
C ARG A 76 -12.58 0.79 0.05
N VAL A 77 -12.20 -0.45 -0.23
CA VAL A 77 -11.45 -1.29 0.71
C VAL A 77 -10.12 -0.64 1.09
N MET A 78 -9.41 -0.08 0.11
CA MET A 78 -8.14 0.63 0.33
C MET A 78 -8.33 1.85 1.26
N VAL A 79 -9.36 2.65 1.01
CA VAL A 79 -9.70 3.84 1.81
C VAL A 79 -10.05 3.44 3.24
N THR A 80 -10.91 2.43 3.42
CA THR A 80 -11.30 1.92 4.74
C THR A 80 -10.09 1.44 5.53
N GLU A 81 -9.21 0.65 4.91
CA GLU A 81 -7.99 0.17 5.58
C GLU A 81 -7.03 1.31 5.93
N HIS A 82 -6.90 2.31 5.06
CA HIS A 82 -6.09 3.51 5.35
C HIS A 82 -6.66 4.29 6.54
N ASN A 83 -7.97 4.52 6.58
CA ASN A 83 -8.63 5.25 7.67
C ASN A 83 -8.57 4.47 8.99
N ARG A 84 -8.60 3.14 8.94
CA ARG A 84 -8.34 2.28 10.11
C ARG A 84 -6.92 2.46 10.64
N LYS A 85 -5.91 2.59 9.77
CA LYS A 85 -4.53 2.90 10.15
C LYS A 85 -4.40 4.30 10.72
N TYR A 86 -5.15 5.27 10.19
CA TYR A 86 -5.20 6.64 10.71
C TYR A 86 -5.72 6.68 12.14
N GLN A 87 -6.83 5.98 12.43
CA GLN A 87 -7.39 5.88 13.78
C GLN A 87 -6.42 5.24 14.79
N ARG A 88 -5.49 4.40 14.32
CA ARG A 88 -4.42 3.81 15.14
C ARG A 88 -3.17 4.68 15.24
N GLY A 89 -3.16 5.87 14.63
CA GLY A 89 -2.00 6.77 14.60
C GLY A 89 -0.83 6.28 13.75
N MET A 90 -1.03 5.30 12.85
CA MET A 90 0.04 4.76 11.99
C MET A 90 0.28 5.62 10.73
N VAL A 91 -0.70 6.43 10.35
CA VAL A 91 -0.63 7.39 9.25
C VAL A 91 -1.23 8.71 9.73
N THR A 92 -0.81 9.82 9.11
CA THR A 92 -1.13 11.18 9.56
C THR A 92 -2.33 11.81 8.84
N TYR A 93 -2.90 11.13 7.85
CA TYR A 93 -4.01 11.64 7.05
C TYR A 93 -5.07 10.57 6.84
N THR A 94 -6.26 11.01 6.42
CA THR A 94 -7.38 10.15 6.02
C THR A 94 -7.56 10.17 4.51
N MET A 95 -8.12 9.11 3.96
CA MET A 95 -8.53 9.02 2.56
C MET A 95 -10.05 9.03 2.44
N GLY A 96 -10.55 9.44 1.28
CA GLY A 96 -11.97 9.39 0.95
C GLY A 96 -12.17 8.85 -0.46
N VAL A 97 -13.32 8.22 -0.69
CA VAL A 97 -13.75 7.77 -2.02
C VAL A 97 -14.12 9.01 -2.83
N ASN A 98 -13.50 9.19 -3.99
CA ASN A 98 -13.66 10.37 -4.85
C ASN A 98 -14.13 9.98 -6.26
N GLN A 99 -14.20 10.94 -7.18
CA GLN A 99 -14.64 10.73 -8.56
C GLN A 99 -13.73 9.79 -9.38
N PHE A 100 -12.53 9.48 -8.90
CA PHE A 100 -11.56 8.61 -9.55
C PHE A 100 -11.56 7.20 -8.97
N ALA A 101 -12.49 6.89 -8.06
CA ALA A 101 -12.53 5.59 -7.40
C ALA A 101 -12.79 4.41 -8.35
N ASP A 102 -13.42 4.67 -9.49
CA ASP A 102 -13.68 3.71 -10.58
C ASP A 102 -12.56 3.65 -11.63
N LEU A 103 -11.43 4.33 -11.40
CA LEU A 103 -10.30 4.37 -12.32
C LEU A 103 -9.11 3.62 -11.74
N ARG A 104 -8.38 2.96 -12.64
CA ARG A 104 -7.05 2.41 -12.37
C ARG A 104 -6.15 2.72 -13.55
N LYS A 105 -4.87 3.00 -13.29
CA LYS A 105 -3.88 3.13 -14.36
C LYS A 105 -3.83 1.80 -15.12
N SER A 106 -4.09 1.85 -16.42
CA SER A 106 -3.86 0.73 -17.32
C SER A 106 -2.43 0.83 -17.85
N TYR A 107 -1.73 -0.29 -17.89
CA TYR A 107 -0.46 -0.44 -18.60
C TYR A 107 -0.73 -1.21 -19.90
N GLU A 108 0.13 -1.05 -20.90
CA GLU A 108 -0.06 -1.64 -22.24
C GLU A 108 -0.10 -3.18 -22.16
N SER A 109 0.59 -3.75 -21.16
CA SER A 109 0.63 -5.20 -20.89
C SER A 109 0.83 -5.51 -19.40
N PRO A 110 0.28 -6.64 -18.90
CA PRO A 110 0.59 -7.15 -17.55
C PRO A 110 2.10 -7.33 -17.30
N GLU A 111 2.87 -7.65 -18.35
CA GLU A 111 4.32 -7.76 -18.26
C GLU A 111 4.98 -6.40 -17.99
N GLU A 112 4.44 -5.34 -18.58
CA GLU A 112 4.90 -3.97 -18.38
C GLU A 112 4.61 -3.49 -16.95
N GLU A 113 3.41 -3.77 -16.43
CA GLU A 113 3.07 -3.49 -15.02
C GLU A 113 4.05 -4.20 -14.07
N ALA A 114 4.37 -5.47 -14.34
CA ALA A 114 5.32 -6.24 -13.55
C ALA A 114 6.75 -5.64 -13.62
N LYS A 115 7.19 -5.19 -14.79
CA LYS A 115 8.49 -4.53 -14.99
C LYS A 115 8.57 -3.21 -14.21
N ARG A 116 7.57 -2.33 -14.37
CA ARG A 116 7.52 -1.04 -13.65
C ARG A 116 7.47 -1.24 -12.13
N LYS A 117 6.68 -2.20 -11.66
CA LYS A 117 6.62 -2.57 -10.24
C LYS A 117 7.96 -3.10 -9.73
N LYS A 118 8.65 -3.94 -10.51
CA LYS A 118 9.99 -4.46 -10.17
C LYS A 118 10.99 -3.33 -10.04
N LEU A 119 10.99 -2.40 -10.99
CA LEU A 119 11.91 -1.27 -10.99
C LEU A 119 11.67 -0.33 -9.80
N TRP A 120 10.41 -0.01 -9.50
CA TRP A 120 10.07 0.77 -8.31
C TRP A 120 10.56 0.12 -7.02
N LEU A 121 10.41 -1.21 -6.90
CA LEU A 121 10.91 -1.96 -5.74
C LEU A 121 12.44 -1.91 -5.66
N GLN A 122 13.14 -2.07 -6.78
CA GLN A 122 14.61 -1.95 -6.83
C GLN A 122 15.08 -0.56 -6.39
N THR A 123 14.46 0.51 -6.91
CA THR A 123 14.76 1.89 -6.52
C THR A 123 14.55 2.11 -5.03
N ARG A 124 13.44 1.60 -4.46
CA ARG A 124 13.19 1.69 -3.02
C ARG A 124 14.23 0.98 -2.18
N VAL A 125 14.64 -0.22 -2.58
CA VAL A 125 15.69 -0.97 -1.87
C VAL A 125 17.00 -0.20 -1.90
N LYS A 126 17.40 0.32 -3.06
CA LYS A 126 18.61 1.14 -3.23
C LYS A 126 18.61 2.36 -2.31
N VAL A 127 17.52 3.12 -2.31
CA VAL A 127 17.37 4.32 -1.45
C VAL A 127 17.43 3.94 0.04
N THR A 128 16.74 2.86 0.42
CA THR A 128 16.72 2.38 1.81
C THR A 128 18.10 1.96 2.27
N GLU A 129 18.84 1.21 1.44
CA GLU A 129 20.18 0.76 1.78
C GLU A 129 21.18 1.93 1.84
N HIS A 130 21.08 2.89 0.92
CA HIS A 130 21.88 4.11 0.95
C HIS A 130 21.64 4.90 2.24
N ASN A 131 20.37 5.12 2.61
CA ASN A 131 20.02 5.84 3.84
C ASN A 131 20.48 5.06 5.10
N ARG A 132 20.49 3.73 5.07
CA ARG A 132 21.09 2.91 6.13
C ARG A 132 22.61 3.13 6.24
N LYS A 133 23.31 3.27 5.11
CA LYS A 133 24.75 3.55 5.08
C LYS A 133 25.04 4.99 5.54
N TYR A 134 24.20 5.96 5.17
CA TYR A 134 24.25 7.32 5.71
C TYR A 134 24.16 7.35 7.23
N GLN A 135 23.20 6.62 7.83
CA GLN A 135 23.07 6.53 9.29
C GLN A 135 24.30 5.90 9.98
N ARG A 136 25.10 5.13 9.23
CA ARG A 136 26.37 4.55 9.71
C ARG A 136 27.58 5.46 9.46
N GLY A 137 27.37 6.67 8.94
CA GLY A 137 28.44 7.61 8.58
C GLY A 137 29.26 7.20 7.35
N MET A 138 28.83 6.18 6.60
CA MET A 138 29.49 5.76 5.35
C MET A 138 29.24 6.72 4.19
N PHE A 139 28.14 7.47 4.25
CA PHE A 139 27.80 8.52 3.29
C PHE A 139 27.43 9.79 4.02
N THR A 140 27.58 10.92 3.34
CA THR A 140 27.30 12.26 3.86
C THR A 140 25.93 12.79 3.45
N TYR A 141 25.18 12.06 2.61
CA TYR A 141 23.88 12.47 2.12
C TYR A 141 22.84 11.34 2.24
N THR A 142 21.57 11.71 2.17
CA THR A 142 20.43 10.79 2.06
C THR A 142 19.82 10.89 0.67
N MET A 143 19.25 9.80 0.19
CA MET A 143 18.48 9.77 -1.05
C MET A 143 16.97 9.73 -0.76
N GLY A 144 16.20 10.33 -1.67
CA GLY A 144 14.75 10.25 -1.70
C GLY A 144 14.27 9.49 -2.93
N VAL A 145 13.08 8.90 -2.85
CA VAL A 145 12.39 8.35 -4.03
C VAL A 145 11.76 9.52 -4.80
N ASN A 146 11.89 9.54 -6.13
CA ASN A 146 11.33 10.58 -6.98
C ASN A 146 10.20 10.04 -7.89
N GLN A 147 9.59 10.91 -8.69
CA GLN A 147 8.51 10.56 -9.61
C GLN A 147 8.94 9.68 -10.80
N PHE A 148 10.25 9.50 -11.00
CA PHE A 148 10.83 8.69 -12.07
C PHE A 148 11.38 7.37 -11.54
N ALA A 149 10.97 6.96 -10.32
CA ALA A 149 11.49 5.78 -9.65
C ALA A 149 11.14 4.46 -10.35
N ASP A 150 10.19 4.50 -11.30
CA ASP A 150 9.74 3.42 -12.16
C ASP A 150 10.24 3.55 -13.62
N GLN A 151 11.19 4.45 -13.91
CA GLN A 151 11.76 4.66 -15.26
C GLN A 151 13.09 3.93 -15.44
N ALA A 152 13.19 3.06 -16.44
CA ALA A 152 14.38 2.26 -16.68
C ALA A 152 15.52 3.12 -17.24
N GLU A 153 16.77 2.75 -16.90
CA GLU A 153 18.00 3.37 -17.39
C GLU A 153 18.12 3.11 -18.91
N GLY A 154 17.49 3.96 -19.72
CA GLY A 154 17.34 3.78 -21.17
C GLY A 154 16.10 4.47 -21.75
N GLU A 155 15.11 4.80 -20.92
CA GLU A 155 13.96 5.66 -21.29
C GLU A 155 14.25 7.15 -21.06
N TYR A 156 15.45 7.51 -20.62
CA TYR A 156 15.85 8.91 -20.64
C TYR A 156 16.02 9.30 -22.11
N PRO A 157 15.17 10.16 -22.69
CA PRO A 157 15.52 10.75 -23.97
C PRO A 157 16.86 11.46 -23.74
N HIS A 158 17.92 10.98 -24.38
CA HIS A 158 19.17 11.72 -24.52
C HIS A 158 18.93 12.90 -25.46
N SER A 159 17.98 13.78 -25.14
CA SER A 159 17.71 14.99 -25.91
C SER A 159 18.25 16.19 -25.15
N CYS A 160 19.57 16.21 -25.01
CA CYS A 160 20.33 17.45 -25.23
C CYS A 160 21.17 17.22 -26.49
N LEU A 161 20.49 17.18 -27.64
CA LEU A 161 21.16 17.50 -28.91
C LEU A 161 21.47 19.00 -28.84
N HIS A 162 22.77 19.30 -28.88
CA HIS A 162 23.33 20.65 -28.93
C HIS A 162 23.08 21.28 -30.29
#